data_AF-A0A7Y5TZG4-F1
#
_entry.id   AF-A0A7Y5TZG4-F1
#
_cell.length_a   1.000
_cell.length_b   1.000
_cell.length_c   1.000
_cell.angle_alpha   90.00
_cell.angle_beta   90.00
_cell.angle_gamma   90.00
#
_symmetry.space_group_name_H-M   'P 1'
#
loop_
_entity.id
_entity.type
_entity.pdbx_description
1 polymer ?
#
loop_
_entity_poly.entity_id
_entity_poly.type
_entity_poly.pdbx_seq_one_letter_code
_entity_poly.pdbx_strand_id
1 'polypeptide(L)'
;AIGIVPGWHATIVPPYFVAGAIYAGFAMVLTLAIPLRKIYGLEDFITMRHLENMGKVTLLTGLIVAYGYMSEAFFGWYSANKYEGFMIWNRMTGPYWPYYWTLVFCNIITPQWLWLKRVRTSTVGLFLVAMVVNVGMWLERFVIVITSLHRDFLPSSWGMYYPTMWDWMTFFGTIGLFITLFFLFIRALPMISIFEMRTLAPDANVPGGEGH
;
A
#
# COMPACT_ATOMS: atom_id res chain seq x y z
N ALA A 1 15.02 1.58 -10.92
CA ALA A 1 15.28 2.72 -11.81
C ALA A 1 16.73 2.78 -12.30
N ILE A 2 17.74 2.57 -11.43
CA ILE A 2 19.17 2.67 -11.83
C ILE A 2 19.80 1.30 -12.15
N GLY A 3 19.30 0.22 -11.54
CA GLY A 3 19.78 -1.14 -11.84
C GLY A 3 19.51 -1.50 -13.30
N ILE A 4 20.50 -2.15 -13.94
CA ILE A 4 20.40 -2.65 -15.32
C ILE A 4 19.62 -3.97 -15.43
N VAL A 5 19.23 -4.55 -14.29
CA VAL A 5 18.53 -5.82 -14.20
C VAL A 5 17.13 -5.69 -14.82
N PRO A 6 16.66 -6.69 -15.60
CA PRO A 6 15.31 -6.69 -16.15
C PRO A 6 14.26 -6.53 -15.05
N GLY A 7 13.25 -5.69 -15.28
CA GLY A 7 12.24 -5.32 -14.28
C GLY A 7 12.63 -4.22 -13.29
N TRP A 8 13.91 -3.89 -13.15
CA TRP A 8 14.35 -2.73 -12.38
C TRP A 8 14.66 -1.53 -13.27
N HIS A 9 14.96 -1.79 -14.54
CA HIS A 9 15.24 -0.80 -15.57
C HIS A 9 13.98 -0.36 -16.33
N ALA A 10 13.03 0.25 -15.62
CA ALA A 10 11.80 0.76 -16.21
C ALA A 10 11.53 2.22 -15.80
N THR A 11 11.11 3.04 -16.76
CA THR A 11 10.85 4.48 -16.57
C THR A 11 9.54 4.76 -15.85
N ILE A 12 8.62 3.80 -15.79
CA ILE A 12 7.36 3.91 -15.06
C ILE A 12 7.53 3.73 -13.54
N VAL A 13 8.68 3.21 -13.09
CA VAL A 13 8.96 2.88 -11.68
C VAL A 13 8.77 4.08 -10.75
N PRO A 14 9.30 5.30 -11.01
CA PRO A 14 9.15 6.41 -10.09
C PRO A 14 7.69 6.79 -9.77
N PRO A 15 6.80 7.12 -10.74
CA PRO A 15 5.41 7.44 -10.43
C PRO A 15 4.64 6.25 -9.86
N TYR A 16 4.96 5.03 -10.30
CA TYR A 16 4.37 3.81 -9.80
C TYR A 16 4.69 3.56 -8.31
N PHE A 17 5.95 3.73 -7.89
CA PHE A 17 6.33 3.57 -6.48
C PHE A 17 5.72 4.66 -5.60
N VAL A 18 5.55 5.88 -6.11
CA VAL A 18 4.85 6.96 -5.39
C VAL A 18 3.39 6.60 -5.18
N ALA A 19 2.70 6.13 -6.22
CA ALA A 19 1.32 5.66 -6.10
C ALA A 19 1.20 4.50 -5.10
N GLY A 20 2.13 3.55 -5.14
CA GLY A 20 2.21 2.45 -4.19
C GLY A 20 2.46 2.92 -2.75
N ALA A 21 3.29 3.95 -2.54
CA ALA A 21 3.55 4.50 -1.21
C ALA A 21 2.30 5.17 -0.62
N ILE A 22 1.54 5.93 -1.43
CA ILE A 22 0.27 6.52 -0.99
C ILE A 22 -0.73 5.40 -0.67
N TYR A 23 -0.84 4.41 -1.55
CA TYR A 23 -1.74 3.28 -1.40
C TYR A 23 -1.49 2.48 -0.10
N ALA A 24 -0.23 2.10 0.16
CA ALA A 24 0.19 1.44 1.40
C ALA A 24 0.01 2.34 2.64
N GLY A 25 0.33 3.63 2.51
CA GLY A 25 0.20 4.61 3.58
C GLY A 25 -1.25 4.76 4.06
N PHE A 26 -2.20 4.93 3.13
CA PHE A 26 -3.62 5.01 3.49
C PHE A 26 -4.15 3.68 4.07
N ALA A 27 -3.68 2.53 3.58
CA ALA A 27 -4.03 1.24 4.18
C ALA A 27 -3.52 1.12 5.63
N MET A 28 -2.30 1.55 5.90
CA MET A 28 -1.76 1.58 7.26
C MET A 28 -2.52 2.56 8.16
N VAL A 29 -2.85 3.75 7.66
CA VAL A 29 -3.66 4.73 8.41
C VAL A 29 -5.03 4.15 8.75
N LEU A 30 -5.73 3.50 7.81
CA LEU A 30 -7.01 2.83 8.09
C LEU A 30 -6.87 1.74 9.16
N THR A 31 -5.78 0.97 9.10
CA THR A 31 -5.49 -0.12 10.05
C THR A 31 -5.31 0.39 11.48
N LEU A 32 -4.73 1.59 11.66
CA LEU A 32 -4.54 2.20 12.99
C LEU A 32 -5.75 3.02 13.42
N ALA A 33 -6.30 3.85 12.52
CA ALA A 33 -7.37 4.78 12.83
C ALA A 33 -8.68 4.06 13.18
N ILE A 34 -9.01 2.93 12.55
CA ILE A 34 -10.27 2.23 12.80
C ILE A 34 -10.33 1.64 14.24
N PRO A 35 -9.33 0.88 14.72
CA PRO A 35 -9.28 0.45 16.12
C PRO A 35 -9.20 1.62 17.10
N LEU A 36 -8.36 2.63 16.83
CA LEU A 36 -8.21 3.79 17.71
C LEU A 36 -9.51 4.57 17.86
N ARG A 37 -10.23 4.79 16.75
CA ARG A 37 -11.55 5.42 16.74
C ARG A 37 -12.51 4.75 17.72
N LYS A 38 -12.49 3.42 17.80
CA LYS A 38 -13.38 2.64 18.67
C LYS A 38 -12.89 2.57 20.12
N ILE A 39 -11.58 2.40 20.34
CA ILE A 39 -11.00 2.25 21.68
C ILE A 39 -11.03 3.57 22.46
N TYR A 40 -10.73 4.69 21.80
CA TYR A 40 -10.68 6.02 22.41
C TYR A 40 -11.97 6.83 22.23
N GLY A 41 -13.01 6.24 21.63
CA GLY A 41 -14.31 6.91 21.42
C GLY A 41 -14.25 8.14 20.51
N LEU A 42 -13.33 8.18 19.55
CA LEU A 42 -13.10 9.34 18.65
C LEU A 42 -14.06 9.37 17.45
N GLU A 43 -15.27 8.84 17.62
CA GLU A 43 -16.23 8.66 16.52
C GLU A 43 -16.75 10.00 15.96
N ASP A 44 -16.86 11.01 16.82
CA ASP A 44 -17.31 12.36 16.47
C ASP A 44 -16.23 13.16 15.74
N PHE A 45 -14.95 12.87 15.99
CA PHE A 45 -13.82 13.49 15.32
C PHE A 45 -13.51 12.78 13.99
N ILE A 46 -13.31 11.47 14.05
CA ILE A 46 -13.04 10.62 12.88
C ILE A 46 -14.37 10.10 12.35
N THR A 47 -15.10 10.97 11.66
CA THR A 47 -16.41 10.63 11.11
C THR A 47 -16.32 9.60 9.97
N MET A 48 -17.45 8.95 9.65
CA MET A 48 -17.52 7.99 8.53
C MET A 48 -17.14 8.63 7.17
N ARG A 49 -17.30 9.95 7.03
CA ARG A 49 -16.89 10.69 5.82
C ARG A 49 -15.37 10.64 5.61
N HIS A 50 -14.58 10.73 6.69
CA HIS A 50 -13.12 10.59 6.62
C HIS A 50 -12.74 9.20 6.13
N LEU A 51 -13.33 8.16 6.73
CA LEU A 51 -13.08 6.76 6.37
C LEU A 51 -13.49 6.46 4.92
N GLU A 52 -14.65 6.96 4.46
CA GLU A 52 -15.10 6.78 3.07
C GLU A 52 -14.15 7.48 2.08
N ASN A 53 -13.71 8.70 2.39
CA ASN A 53 -12.77 9.44 1.55
C ASN A 53 -11.41 8.75 1.48
N MET A 54 -10.90 8.24 2.61
CA MET A 54 -9.69 7.42 2.62
C MET A 54 -9.85 6.18 1.73
N GLY A 55 -10.98 5.47 1.83
CA GLY A 55 -11.29 4.35 0.94
C GLY A 55 -11.31 4.71 -0.55
N LYS A 56 -11.78 5.91 -0.92
CA LYS A 56 -11.74 6.40 -2.31
C LYS A 56 -10.31 6.68 -2.78
N VAL A 57 -9.47 7.28 -1.93
CA VAL A 57 -8.06 7.53 -2.25
C VAL A 57 -7.29 6.22 -2.39
N THR A 58 -7.52 5.26 -1.48
CA THR A 58 -6.96 3.91 -1.57
C THR A 58 -7.39 3.21 -2.87
N LEU A 59 -8.66 3.33 -3.27
CA LEU A 59 -9.13 2.78 -4.54
C LEU A 59 -8.42 3.43 -5.74
N LEU A 60 -8.38 4.77 -5.79
CA LEU A 60 -7.75 5.51 -6.89
C LEU A 60 -6.28 5.13 -7.05
N THR A 61 -5.53 5.13 -5.95
CA THR A 61 -4.10 4.79 -5.98
C THR A 61 -3.86 3.31 -6.27
N GLY A 62 -4.72 2.41 -5.78
CA GLY A 62 -4.70 1.00 -6.16
C GLY A 62 -4.91 0.77 -7.66
N LEU A 63 -5.76 1.56 -8.32
CA LEU A 63 -5.93 1.51 -9.78
C LEU A 63 -4.67 1.98 -10.53
N ILE A 64 -3.97 3.00 -10.02
CA ILE A 64 -2.70 3.46 -10.60
C ILE A 64 -1.62 2.36 -10.46
N VAL A 65 -1.56 1.69 -9.31
CA VAL A 65 -0.65 0.54 -9.10
C VAL A 65 -1.01 -0.61 -10.04
N ALA A 66 -2.29 -0.95 -10.18
CA ALA A 66 -2.76 -1.97 -11.12
C ALA A 66 -2.39 -1.62 -12.58
N TYR A 67 -2.52 -0.35 -12.96
CA TYR A 67 -2.05 0.15 -14.25
C TYR A 67 -0.53 -0.03 -14.42
N GLY A 68 0.26 0.19 -13.37
CA GLY A 68 1.68 -0.10 -13.36
C GLY A 68 2.00 -1.55 -13.68
N TYR A 69 1.32 -2.52 -13.04
CA TYR A 69 1.50 -3.94 -13.33
C TYR A 69 1.14 -4.30 -14.77
N MET A 70 0.01 -3.79 -15.26
CA MET A 70 -0.41 -4.03 -16.64
C MET A 70 0.58 -3.44 -17.64
N SER A 71 1.09 -2.24 -17.36
CA SER A 71 2.11 -1.58 -18.18
C SER A 71 3.41 -2.37 -18.18
N GLU A 72 3.87 -2.88 -17.03
CA GLU A 72 5.08 -3.70 -16.93
C GLU A 72 4.95 -5.00 -17.74
N ALA A 73 3.82 -5.69 -17.64
CA ALA A 73 3.54 -6.88 -18.44
C ALA A 73 3.48 -6.55 -19.94
N PHE A 74 2.85 -5.44 -20.30
CA PHE A 74 2.76 -4.97 -21.68
C PHE A 74 4.14 -4.62 -22.26
N PHE A 75 4.95 -3.83 -21.56
CA PHE A 75 6.29 -3.46 -22.01
C PHE A 75 7.26 -4.65 -22.01
N GLY A 76 7.10 -5.61 -21.09
CA GLY A 76 7.86 -6.86 -21.11
C GLY A 76 7.62 -7.66 -22.39
N TRP A 77 6.37 -7.69 -22.88
CA TRP A 77 6.03 -8.30 -24.17
C TRP A 77 6.42 -7.43 -25.37
N TYR A 78 6.16 -6.12 -25.31
CA TYR A 78 6.37 -5.17 -26.41
C TYR A 78 7.85 -4.87 -26.68
N SER A 79 8.72 -4.91 -25.68
CA SER A 79 10.15 -4.56 -25.82
C SER A 79 10.95 -5.49 -26.74
N ALA A 80 10.41 -6.67 -27.08
CA ALA A 80 11.09 -7.75 -27.81
C ALA A 80 12.42 -8.21 -27.18
N ASN A 81 12.72 -7.79 -25.94
CA ASN A 81 13.89 -8.24 -25.21
C ASN A 81 13.60 -9.60 -24.55
N LYS A 82 14.39 -10.61 -24.91
CA LYS A 82 14.25 -11.97 -24.38
C LYS A 82 14.27 -12.02 -22.85
N TYR A 83 15.07 -11.16 -22.20
CA TYR A 83 15.21 -11.15 -20.74
C TYR A 83 14.02 -10.49 -20.03
N GLU A 84 13.47 -9.40 -20.58
CA GLU A 84 12.25 -8.75 -20.03
C GLU A 84 11.01 -9.65 -20.22
N GLY A 85 10.88 -10.27 -21.39
CA GLY A 85 9.81 -11.23 -21.64
C GLY A 85 9.92 -12.47 -20.75
N PHE A 86 11.14 -12.99 -20.56
CA PHE A 86 11.40 -14.10 -19.63
C PHE A 86 11.09 -13.73 -18.19
N MET A 87 11.42 -12.51 -17.74
CA MET A 87 11.11 -12.05 -16.38
C MET A 87 9.61 -12.11 -16.11
N ILE A 88 8.77 -11.60 -17.02
CA ILE A 88 7.31 -11.64 -16.87
C ILE A 88 6.80 -13.08 -16.79
N TRP A 89 7.31 -13.96 -17.66
CA TRP A 89 6.99 -15.39 -17.63
C TRP A 89 7.43 -16.07 -16.32
N ASN A 90 8.62 -15.74 -15.83
CA ASN A 90 9.17 -16.25 -14.57
C ASN A 90 8.33 -15.80 -13.36
N ARG A 91 7.79 -14.58 -13.38
CA ARG A 91 6.85 -14.13 -12.35
C ARG A 91 5.53 -14.89 -12.41
N MET A 92 4.98 -15.13 -13.60
CA MET A 92 3.67 -15.79 -13.75
C MET A 92 3.68 -17.30 -13.53
N THR A 93 4.78 -17.98 -13.87
CA THR A 93 4.85 -19.47 -13.90
C THR A 93 6.11 -20.06 -13.27
N GLY A 94 7.06 -19.23 -12.87
CA GLY A 94 8.32 -19.67 -12.25
C GLY A 94 8.16 -20.07 -10.79
N PRO A 95 9.27 -20.32 -10.07
CA PRO A 95 9.25 -20.86 -8.70
C PRO A 95 8.46 -20.00 -7.70
N TYR A 96 8.40 -18.68 -7.91
CA TYR A 96 7.65 -17.74 -7.07
C TYR A 96 6.27 -17.36 -7.63
N TRP A 97 5.71 -18.14 -8.56
CA TRP A 97 4.38 -17.88 -9.12
C TRP A 97 3.29 -17.66 -8.06
N PRO A 98 3.22 -18.41 -6.93
CA PRO A 98 2.15 -18.20 -5.96
C PRO A 98 2.20 -16.80 -5.35
N TYR A 99 3.40 -16.24 -5.14
CA TYR A 99 3.57 -14.90 -4.59
C TYR A 99 3.10 -13.83 -5.59
N TYR A 100 3.38 -14.01 -6.88
CA TYR A 100 2.92 -13.08 -7.92
C TYR A 100 1.39 -13.09 -8.07
N TRP A 101 0.76 -14.26 -8.08
CA TRP A 101 -0.70 -14.33 -8.19
C TRP A 101 -1.41 -13.87 -6.91
N THR A 102 -0.82 -14.13 -5.75
CA THR A 102 -1.31 -13.58 -4.48
C THR A 102 -1.19 -12.06 -4.46
N LEU A 103 -0.09 -11.50 -4.98
CA LEU A 103 0.07 -10.06 -5.18
C LEU A 103 -1.05 -9.48 -6.05
N VAL A 104 -1.29 -10.08 -7.22
CA VAL A 104 -2.36 -9.65 -8.14
C VAL A 104 -3.73 -9.70 -7.46
N PHE A 105 -4.01 -10.77 -6.71
CA PHE A 105 -5.25 -10.89 -5.94
C PHE A 105 -5.37 -9.79 -4.86
N CYS A 106 -4.31 -9.54 -4.09
CA CYS A 106 -4.33 -8.56 -3.01
C CYS A 106 -4.43 -7.12 -3.52
N ASN A 107 -3.66 -6.75 -4.56
CA ASN A 107 -3.54 -5.36 -5.00
C ASN A 107 -4.45 -4.98 -6.18
N ILE A 108 -4.88 -5.94 -7.00
CA ILE A 108 -5.79 -5.65 -8.12
C ILE A 108 -7.22 -5.99 -7.74
N ILE A 109 -7.49 -7.20 -7.24
CA ILE A 109 -8.86 -7.71 -7.04
C ILE A 109 -9.48 -7.15 -5.76
N THR A 110 -8.75 -7.19 -4.65
CA THR A 110 -9.29 -6.78 -3.35
C THR A 110 -9.74 -5.31 -3.30
N PRO A 111 -9.02 -4.33 -3.89
CA PRO A 111 -9.45 -2.94 -3.87
C PRO A 111 -10.72 -2.68 -4.67
N GLN A 112 -11.07 -3.54 -5.65
CA GLN A 112 -12.30 -3.35 -6.42
C GLN A 112 -13.56 -3.45 -5.56
N TRP A 113 -13.48 -4.11 -4.40
CA TRP A 113 -14.57 -4.12 -3.43
C TRP A 113 -14.90 -2.72 -2.89
N LEU A 114 -13.95 -1.77 -2.94
CA LEU A 114 -14.13 -0.37 -2.56
C LEU A 114 -14.95 0.43 -3.58
N TRP A 115 -15.33 -0.12 -4.74
CA TRP A 115 -16.35 0.50 -5.59
C TRP A 115 -17.72 0.46 -4.92
N LEU A 116 -17.99 -0.60 -4.16
CA LEU A 116 -19.25 -0.77 -3.46
C LEU A 116 -19.31 0.20 -2.27
N LYS A 117 -20.26 1.14 -2.33
CA LYS A 117 -20.49 2.10 -1.22
C LYS A 117 -20.70 1.37 0.11
N ARG A 118 -21.34 0.19 0.10
CA ARG A 118 -21.57 -0.64 1.29
C ARG A 118 -20.27 -1.09 1.97
N VAL A 119 -19.22 -1.39 1.21
CA VAL A 119 -17.91 -1.77 1.75
C VAL A 119 -17.19 -0.52 2.27
N ARG A 120 -17.19 0.59 1.52
CA ARG A 120 -16.56 1.85 1.95
C ARG A 120 -17.23 2.53 3.14
N THR A 121 -18.50 2.23 3.41
CA THR A 121 -19.25 2.76 4.55
C THR A 121 -19.28 1.79 5.74
N SER A 122 -18.55 0.68 5.65
CA SER A 122 -18.38 -0.29 6.73
C SER A 122 -16.97 -0.22 7.30
N THR A 123 -16.84 0.01 8.60
CA THR A 123 -15.55 0.03 9.31
C THR A 123 -14.83 -1.31 9.21
N VAL A 124 -15.55 -2.41 9.36
CA VAL A 124 -15.00 -3.78 9.24
C VAL A 124 -14.56 -4.06 7.81
N GLY A 125 -15.37 -3.65 6.82
CA GLY A 125 -15.04 -3.82 5.40
C GLY A 125 -13.75 -3.09 5.03
N LEU A 126 -13.62 -1.82 5.43
CA LEU A 126 -12.41 -1.03 5.22
C LEU A 126 -11.19 -1.63 5.94
N PHE A 127 -11.34 -2.11 7.18
CA PHE A 127 -10.25 -2.71 7.93
C PHE A 127 -9.73 -4.00 7.28
N LEU A 128 -10.63 -4.89 6.85
CA LEU A 128 -10.24 -6.12 6.16
C LEU A 128 -9.54 -5.84 4.84
N VAL A 129 -10.05 -4.90 4.04
CA VAL A 129 -9.38 -4.48 2.81
C VAL A 129 -8.00 -3.91 3.13
N ALA A 130 -7.88 -3.00 4.11
CA ALA A 130 -6.61 -2.40 4.49
C ALA A 130 -5.55 -3.44 4.91
N MET A 131 -5.94 -4.46 5.66
CA MET A 131 -5.04 -5.56 6.05
C MET A 131 -4.52 -6.34 4.84
N VAL A 132 -5.41 -6.68 3.90
CA VAL A 132 -5.02 -7.37 2.66
C VAL A 132 -4.10 -6.51 1.80
N VAL A 133 -4.37 -5.20 1.72
CA VAL A 133 -3.51 -4.24 1.01
C VAL A 133 -2.12 -4.16 1.62
N ASN A 134 -1.99 -4.10 2.95
CA ASN A 134 -0.68 -4.07 3.61
C ASN A 134 0.16 -5.31 3.26
N VAL A 135 -0.46 -6.49 3.24
CA VAL A 135 0.19 -7.75 2.84
C VAL A 135 0.55 -7.70 1.35
N GLY A 136 -0.35 -7.26 0.49
CA GLY A 136 -0.13 -7.13 -0.95
C GLY A 136 1.01 -6.18 -1.30
N MET A 137 1.12 -5.04 -0.63
CA MET A 137 2.21 -4.09 -0.83
C MET A 137 3.56 -4.59 -0.33
N TRP A 138 3.59 -5.41 0.72
CA TRP A 138 4.80 -6.10 1.12
C TRP A 138 5.20 -7.16 0.07
N LEU A 139 4.24 -7.96 -0.40
CA LEU A 139 4.46 -8.92 -1.49
C LEU A 139 4.94 -8.24 -2.77
N GLU A 140 4.47 -7.04 -3.07
CA GLU A 140 4.91 -6.27 -4.23
C GLU A 140 6.41 -6.02 -4.18
N ARG A 141 6.91 -5.53 -3.04
CA ARG A 141 8.34 -5.24 -2.84
C ARG A 141 9.16 -6.53 -2.88
N PHE A 142 8.65 -7.60 -2.26
CA PHE A 142 9.27 -8.93 -2.33
C PHE A 142 9.37 -9.41 -3.79
N VAL A 143 8.29 -9.35 -4.56
CA VAL A 143 8.24 -9.80 -5.96
C VAL A 143 9.20 -8.97 -6.80
N ILE A 144 9.11 -7.64 -6.76
CA ILE A 144 9.99 -6.78 -7.58
C ILE A 144 11.46 -7.07 -7.28
N VAL A 145 11.84 -7.24 -6.02
CA VAL A 145 13.24 -7.44 -5.64
C VAL A 145 13.71 -8.86 -5.93
N ILE A 146 13.06 -9.87 -5.36
CA ILE A 146 13.56 -11.25 -5.39
C ILE A 146 13.31 -11.90 -6.74
N THR A 147 12.13 -11.71 -7.36
CA THR A 147 11.85 -12.37 -8.65
C THR A 147 12.69 -11.85 -9.80
N SER A 148 13.20 -10.63 -9.70
CA SER A 148 14.08 -10.02 -10.70
C SER A 148 15.56 -10.37 -10.46
N LEU A 149 15.96 -10.69 -9.23
CA LEU A 149 17.35 -11.02 -8.88
C LEU A 149 17.64 -12.53 -8.87
N HIS A 150 16.68 -13.36 -8.49
CA HIS A 150 16.91 -14.80 -8.35
C HIS A 150 17.17 -15.48 -9.72
N ARG A 151 16.71 -14.84 -10.81
CA ARG A 151 16.91 -15.25 -12.20
C ARG A 151 17.15 -14.00 -13.03
N ASP A 152 18.42 -13.72 -13.27
CA ASP A 152 18.88 -12.59 -14.07
C ASP A 152 19.40 -13.04 -15.44
N PHE A 153 20.37 -12.32 -16.01
CA PHE A 153 20.94 -12.58 -17.33
C PHE A 153 21.62 -13.94 -17.47
N LEU A 154 22.31 -14.45 -16.43
CA LEU A 154 23.14 -15.66 -16.54
C LEU A 154 22.49 -16.84 -15.81
N PRO A 155 22.16 -17.95 -16.52
CA PRO A 155 21.63 -19.15 -15.88
C PRO A 155 22.51 -19.75 -14.78
N SER A 156 23.83 -19.57 -14.85
CA SER A 156 24.78 -20.05 -13.83
C SER A 156 24.63 -19.34 -12.48
N SER A 157 24.05 -18.13 -12.47
CA SER A 157 23.87 -17.31 -11.27
C SER A 157 22.49 -17.47 -10.65
N TRP A 158 21.65 -18.38 -11.20
CA TRP A 158 20.29 -18.58 -10.72
C TRP A 158 20.29 -19.22 -9.32
N GLY A 159 19.62 -18.56 -8.39
CA GLY A 159 19.54 -18.98 -7.00
C GLY A 159 18.11 -18.93 -6.49
N MET A 160 17.86 -19.58 -5.35
CA MET A 160 16.61 -19.43 -4.61
C MET A 160 16.90 -18.71 -3.29
N TYR A 161 16.01 -17.80 -2.92
CA TYR A 161 16.06 -17.10 -1.65
C TYR A 161 15.16 -17.83 -0.66
N TYR A 162 15.77 -18.30 0.42
CA TYR A 162 15.06 -18.86 1.57
C TYR A 162 15.32 -17.94 2.77
N PRO A 163 14.30 -17.26 3.31
CA PRO A 163 14.50 -16.37 4.43
C PRO A 163 14.95 -17.15 5.65
N THR A 164 15.94 -16.60 6.35
CA THR A 164 16.46 -17.13 7.60
C THR A 164 15.62 -16.68 8.79
N MET A 165 15.86 -17.29 9.95
CA MET A 165 15.23 -16.85 11.20
C MET A 165 15.50 -15.36 11.49
N TRP A 166 16.69 -14.86 11.16
CA TRP A 166 17.08 -13.46 11.40
C TRP A 166 16.30 -12.47 10.52
N ASP A 167 15.96 -12.85 9.29
CA ASP A 167 15.14 -12.03 8.40
C ASP A 167 13.75 -11.80 9.01
N TRP A 168 13.13 -12.87 9.52
CA TRP A 168 11.83 -12.81 10.19
C TRP A 168 11.89 -12.07 11.53
N MET A 169 12.90 -12.33 12.34
CA MET A 169 13.08 -11.63 13.63
C MET A 169 13.25 -10.13 13.42
N THR A 170 14.03 -9.72 12.42
CA THR A 170 14.21 -8.31 12.09
C THR A 170 12.90 -7.70 11.61
N PHE A 171 12.17 -8.38 10.73
CA PHE A 171 10.86 -7.93 10.26
C PHE A 171 9.87 -7.71 11.41
N PHE A 172 9.64 -8.73 12.25
CA PHE A 172 8.75 -8.60 13.40
C PHE A 172 9.28 -7.60 14.46
N GLY A 173 10.60 -7.50 14.61
CA GLY A 173 11.24 -6.51 15.47
C GLY A 173 10.92 -5.07 15.05
N THR A 174 10.94 -4.77 13.75
CA THR A 174 10.56 -3.43 13.25
C THR A 174 9.07 -3.12 13.49
N ILE A 175 8.18 -4.11 13.34
CA ILE A 175 6.76 -3.96 13.68
C ILE A 175 6.59 -3.68 15.18
N GLY A 176 7.27 -4.44 16.03
CA GLY A 176 7.25 -4.24 17.48
C GLY A 176 7.76 -2.86 17.90
N LEU A 177 8.86 -2.40 17.29
CA LEU A 177 9.40 -1.06 17.51
C LEU A 177 8.40 0.02 17.08
N PHE A 178 7.80 -0.11 15.91
CA PHE A 178 6.79 0.83 15.41
C PHE A 178 5.60 0.93 16.37
N ILE A 179 5.02 -0.20 16.76
CA ILE A 179 3.87 -0.25 17.68
C ILE A 179 4.24 0.35 19.04
N THR A 180 5.44 0.06 19.56
CA THR A 180 5.91 0.61 20.84
C THR A 180 6.02 2.13 20.78
N LEU A 181 6.69 2.66 19.76
CA LEU A 181 6.82 4.11 19.58
C LEU A 181 5.47 4.78 19.33
N PHE A 182 4.58 4.11 18.60
CA PHE A 182 3.23 4.60 18.34
C PHE A 182 2.37 4.69 19.60
N PHE A 183 2.41 3.69 20.47
CA PHE A 183 1.71 3.76 21.76
C PHE A 183 2.31 4.80 22.70
N LEU A 184 3.64 4.95 22.71
CA LEU A 184 4.28 6.04 23.46
C LEU A 184 3.83 7.41 22.94
N PHE A 185 3.72 7.58 21.62
CA PHE A 185 3.22 8.80 21.00
C PHE A 185 1.78 9.10 21.43
N ILE A 186 0.86 8.12 21.34
CA ILE A 186 -0.54 8.29 21.78
C ILE A 186 -0.64 8.64 23.26
N ARG A 187 0.25 8.08 24.09
CA ARG A 187 0.23 8.30 25.54
C ARG A 187 0.81 9.64 25.95
N ALA A 188 1.83 10.13 25.24
CA ALA A 188 2.60 11.32 25.59
C ALA A 188 2.11 12.60 24.88
N LEU A 189 1.49 12.48 23.70
CA LEU A 189 1.09 13.61 22.87
C LEU A 189 -0.40 13.54 22.49
N PRO A 190 -1.06 14.68 22.25
CA PRO A 190 -2.45 14.70 21.79
C PRO A 190 -2.55 14.12 20.37
N MET A 191 -3.41 13.10 20.19
CA MET A 191 -3.61 12.42 18.91
C MET A 191 -4.24 13.29 17.82
N ILE A 192 -4.95 14.35 18.20
CA ILE A 192 -5.67 15.25 17.30
C ILE A 192 -5.13 16.67 17.53
N SER A 193 -4.89 17.41 16.44
CA SER A 193 -4.51 18.81 16.48
C SER A 193 -5.67 19.66 17.03
N ILE A 194 -5.66 19.93 18.34
CA ILE A 194 -6.72 20.72 19.02
C ILE A 194 -6.85 22.12 18.38
N PHE A 195 -5.75 22.70 17.92
CA PHE A 195 -5.73 24.01 17.26
C PHE A 195 -6.55 24.04 15.96
N GLU A 196 -6.34 23.07 15.06
CA GLU A 196 -7.09 22.99 13.79
C GLU A 196 -8.55 22.59 14.01
N MET A 197 -8.83 21.74 15.01
CA MET A 197 -10.21 21.41 15.36
C MET A 197 -11.00 22.64 15.84
N ARG A 198 -10.35 23.58 16.55
CA ARG A 198 -10.99 24.83 17.01
C ARG A 198 -11.28 25.80 15.87
N THR A 199 -10.46 25.84 14.82
CA THR A 199 -10.71 26.71 13.66
C THR A 199 -11.79 26.15 12.73
N LEU A 200 -12.01 24.82 12.75
CA LEU A 200 -13.08 24.16 12.01
C LEU A 200 -14.41 24.11 12.79
N ALA A 201 -14.40 24.47 14.09
CA ALA A 201 -15.60 24.50 14.91
C ALA A 201 -16.54 25.63 14.43
N PRO A 202 -17.88 25.41 14.46
CA PRO A 202 -18.86 26.40 14.00
C PRO A 202 -18.70 27.80 14.62
N ASP A 203 -18.20 27.88 15.86
CA ASP A 203 -17.96 29.12 16.60
C ASP A 203 -16.83 29.99 16.00
N ALA A 204 -16.02 29.46 15.07
CA ALA A 204 -15.00 30.22 14.35
C ALA A 204 -15.53 30.93 13.10
N ASN A 205 -16.74 30.59 12.63
CA ASN A 205 -17.42 31.33 11.58
C ASN A 205 -18.15 32.53 12.20
N VAL A 206 -17.51 33.70 12.19
CA VAL A 206 -18.20 34.97 12.50
C VAL A 206 -19.29 35.18 11.43
N PRO A 207 -20.58 35.23 11.78
CA PRO A 207 -21.61 35.63 10.83
C PRO A 207 -21.57 37.16 10.73
N GLY A 208 -20.94 37.70 9.68
CA GLY A 208 -20.96 39.15 9.48
C GLY A 208 -19.92 39.66 8.49
N GLY A 209 -20.34 39.80 7.25
CA GLY A 209 -19.61 40.48 6.20
C GLY A 209 -20.48 40.67 4.96
N GLU A 210 -21.74 41.07 5.13
CA GLU A 210 -22.47 41.71 4.03
C GLU A 210 -21.73 43.00 3.71
N GLY A 211 -20.95 42.96 2.63
CA GLY A 211 -20.33 44.13 2.05
C GLY A 211 -21.39 45.03 1.43
N HIS A 212 -21.38 46.30 1.87
CA HIS A 212 -21.78 47.43 1.05
C HIS A 212 -20.87 47.54 -0.19
#